data_AF-A0A0S7CY83-F1
#
_entry.id   AF-A0A0S7CY83-F1
#
_cell.length_a   1.000
_cell.length_b   1.000
_cell.length_c   1.000
_cell.angle_alpha   90.00
_cell.angle_beta   90.00
_cell.angle_gamma   90.00
#
_symmetry.space_group_name_H-M   'P 1'
#
loop_
_entity.id
_entity.type
_entity.pdbx_description
1 polymer ?
#
loop_
_entity_poly.entity_id
_entity_poly.type
_entity_poly.pdbx_seq_one_letter_code
_entity_poly.pdbx_strand_id
1 'polypeptide(L)'
;MAQIDFPAEIRALRSTYRSIEQVSDVEKLKEEIAELSERAGEPNLWDDPAAAQVITSKLSHRQSELERLNRLTGRIDDLEVLVELGQDEDDDASMVEAATELESIRKALKELEVVTLLSGEYDEREAVVTIRAGAGGVDAADFAEMLMRMYLRWAERHGYPTTVMDTSYAEEAGLKSATFEVKAPYASVPSASKPGRTGLSGSARSTTRDGDRRPLPPSKSSRSLSRPTRSTFRTTRSASMSSALPALAGSPSTRRTPQYV
;
A
#
# COMPACT_ATOMS: atom_id res chain seq x y z
N MET A 1 33.04 -2.74 1.94
CA MET A 1 31.60 -3.01 1.72
C MET A 1 31.21 -4.11 2.69
N ALA A 2 30.03 -4.05 3.31
CA ALA A 2 29.59 -5.16 4.15
C ALA A 2 29.47 -6.41 3.27
N GLN A 3 30.05 -7.52 3.69
CA GLN A 3 29.96 -8.79 2.98
C GLN A 3 28.50 -9.25 3.04
N ILE A 4 27.86 -9.43 1.89
CA ILE A 4 26.46 -9.84 1.80
C ILE A 4 26.34 -11.27 2.33
N ASP A 5 25.44 -11.50 3.27
CA ASP A 5 25.07 -12.83 3.74
C ASP A 5 24.03 -13.44 2.79
N PHE A 6 24.50 -13.94 1.65
CA PHE A 6 23.64 -14.53 0.61
C PHE A 6 22.74 -15.65 1.16
N PRO A 7 23.21 -16.58 2.02
CA PRO A 7 22.34 -17.59 2.61
C PRO A 7 21.18 -17.02 3.45
N ALA A 8 21.39 -15.92 4.17
CA ALA A 8 20.30 -15.25 4.87
C ALA A 8 19.33 -14.55 3.90
N GLU A 9 19.85 -13.89 2.89
CA GLU A 9 19.06 -13.14 1.91
C GLU A 9 18.21 -14.05 1.01
N ILE A 10 18.77 -15.16 0.50
CA ILE A 10 18.03 -16.16 -0.30
C ILE A 10 16.90 -16.77 0.54
N ARG A 11 17.15 -17.07 1.82
CA ARG A 11 16.10 -17.53 2.74
C ARG A 11 14.99 -16.49 2.93
N ALA A 12 15.33 -15.21 3.01
CA ALA A 12 14.35 -14.14 3.08
C ALA A 12 13.52 -14.05 1.80
N LEU A 13 14.15 -14.09 0.62
CA LEU A 13 13.45 -14.11 -0.68
C LEU A 13 12.48 -15.29 -0.78
N ARG A 14 12.93 -16.51 -0.43
CA ARG A 14 12.07 -17.72 -0.39
C ARG A 14 10.91 -17.58 0.58
N SER A 15 11.13 -16.97 1.74
CA SER A 15 10.07 -16.73 2.72
C SER A 15 9.01 -15.76 2.17
N THR A 16 9.43 -14.66 1.55
CA THR A 16 8.50 -13.71 0.93
C THR A 16 7.74 -14.36 -0.23
N TYR A 17 8.43 -15.11 -1.08
CA TYR A 17 7.80 -15.83 -2.19
C TYR A 17 6.73 -16.81 -1.69
N ARG A 18 6.99 -17.60 -0.64
CA ARG A 18 5.97 -18.49 -0.06
C ARG A 18 4.73 -17.76 0.42
N SER A 19 4.88 -16.59 1.03
CA SER A 19 3.73 -15.78 1.45
C SER A 19 2.89 -15.36 0.24
N ILE A 20 3.54 -14.99 -0.87
CA ILE A 20 2.86 -14.66 -2.13
C ILE A 20 2.15 -15.90 -2.69
N GLU A 21 2.85 -17.03 -2.78
CA GLU A 21 2.32 -18.30 -3.28
C GLU A 21 1.06 -18.76 -2.52
N GLN A 22 1.06 -18.61 -1.19
CA GLN A 22 -0.08 -18.97 -0.35
C GLN A 22 -1.32 -18.09 -0.60
N VAL A 23 -1.13 -16.82 -0.94
CA VAL A 23 -2.24 -15.89 -1.21
C VAL A 23 -2.72 -16.02 -2.66
N SER A 24 -1.81 -16.32 -3.59
CA SER A 24 -2.11 -16.46 -5.02
C SER A 24 -2.83 -17.76 -5.41
N ASP A 25 -2.98 -18.74 -4.50
CA ASP A 25 -3.71 -20.01 -4.71
C ASP A 25 -3.34 -20.68 -6.05
N VAL A 26 -2.08 -21.07 -6.17
CA VAL A 26 -1.47 -21.59 -7.42
C VAL A 26 -2.18 -22.83 -7.93
N GLU A 27 -2.69 -23.68 -7.03
CA GLU A 27 -3.52 -24.83 -7.35
C GLU A 27 -4.78 -24.41 -8.11
N LYS A 28 -5.55 -23.46 -7.56
CA LYS A 28 -6.74 -22.94 -8.22
C LYS A 28 -6.40 -22.27 -9.56
N LEU A 29 -5.30 -21.54 -9.63
CA LEU A 29 -4.84 -20.93 -10.88
C LEU A 29 -4.57 -21.98 -11.97
N LYS A 30 -3.97 -23.11 -11.61
CA LYS A 30 -3.73 -24.24 -12.54
C LYS A 30 -5.04 -24.91 -12.96
N GLU A 31 -6.00 -25.08 -12.06
CA GLU A 31 -7.32 -25.61 -12.37
C GLU A 31 -8.08 -24.71 -13.36
N GLU A 32 -8.09 -23.40 -13.13
CA GLU A 32 -8.72 -22.42 -14.02
C GLU A 32 -8.06 -22.41 -15.41
N ILE A 33 -6.73 -22.51 -15.48
CA ILE A 33 -6.01 -22.64 -16.76
C ILE A 33 -6.43 -23.93 -17.47
N ALA A 34 -6.56 -25.05 -16.77
CA ALA A 34 -6.99 -26.32 -17.36
C ALA A 34 -8.41 -26.22 -17.92
N GLU A 35 -9.36 -25.68 -17.15
CA GLU A 35 -10.74 -25.47 -17.60
C GLU A 35 -10.81 -24.55 -18.83
N LEU A 36 -10.12 -23.41 -18.78
CA LEU A 36 -10.09 -22.46 -19.89
C LEU A 36 -9.40 -23.04 -21.14
N SER A 37 -8.40 -23.91 -20.96
CA SER A 37 -7.71 -24.60 -22.06
C SER A 37 -8.61 -25.64 -22.72
N GLU A 38 -9.37 -26.40 -21.93
CA GLU A 38 -10.37 -27.35 -22.43
C GLU A 38 -11.43 -26.62 -23.26
N ARG A 39 -11.99 -25.53 -22.71
CA ARG A 39 -12.97 -24.69 -23.41
C ARG A 39 -12.41 -24.05 -24.67
N ALA A 40 -11.14 -23.63 -24.66
CA ALA A 40 -10.47 -23.10 -25.84
C ALA A 40 -10.27 -24.15 -26.95
N GLY A 41 -10.23 -25.43 -26.59
CA GLY A 41 -10.14 -26.56 -27.51
C GLY A 41 -11.48 -27.01 -28.11
N GLU A 42 -12.61 -26.49 -27.62
CA GLU A 42 -13.94 -26.83 -28.13
C GLU A 42 -14.12 -26.35 -29.59
N PRO A 43 -14.50 -27.22 -30.54
CA PRO A 43 -14.65 -26.85 -31.95
C PRO A 43 -15.67 -25.73 -32.21
N ASN A 44 -16.74 -25.71 -31.41
CA ASN A 44 -17.86 -24.77 -31.46
C ASN A 44 -17.52 -23.39 -30.85
N LEU A 45 -16.39 -23.23 -30.15
CA LEU A 45 -16.01 -21.93 -29.60
C LEU A 45 -15.82 -20.88 -30.72
N TRP A 46 -15.29 -21.33 -31.86
CA TRP A 46 -14.98 -20.46 -32.99
C TRP A 46 -16.20 -20.05 -33.82
N ASP A 47 -17.38 -20.60 -33.49
CA ASP A 47 -18.66 -20.17 -34.07
C ASP A 47 -19.11 -18.80 -33.50
N ASP A 48 -18.62 -18.42 -32.31
CA ASP A 48 -18.82 -17.10 -31.69
C ASP A 48 -17.46 -16.43 -31.39
N PRO A 49 -16.98 -15.56 -32.30
CA PRO A 49 -15.72 -14.85 -32.12
C PRO A 49 -15.65 -14.00 -30.83
N ALA A 50 -16.79 -13.50 -30.33
CA ALA A 50 -16.80 -12.70 -29.12
C ALA A 50 -16.56 -13.58 -27.88
N ALA A 51 -17.21 -14.75 -27.82
CA ALA A 51 -16.97 -15.73 -26.76
C ALA A 51 -15.52 -16.28 -26.81
N ALA A 52 -15.02 -16.58 -28.01
CA ALA A 52 -13.65 -17.03 -28.23
C ALA A 52 -12.62 -16.01 -27.72
N GLN A 53 -12.81 -14.73 -28.02
CA GLN A 53 -11.92 -13.67 -27.53
C GLN A 53 -11.90 -13.60 -26.01
N VAL A 54 -13.05 -13.72 -25.35
CA VAL A 54 -13.13 -13.66 -23.88
C VAL A 54 -12.38 -14.84 -23.24
N ILE A 55 -12.59 -16.06 -23.72
CA ILE A 55 -11.96 -17.26 -23.16
C ILE A 55 -10.45 -17.24 -23.37
N THR A 56 -10.01 -16.97 -24.60
CA THR A 56 -8.57 -16.91 -24.93
C THR A 56 -7.85 -15.77 -24.21
N SER A 57 -8.48 -14.61 -24.04
CA SER A 57 -7.89 -13.50 -23.26
C SER A 57 -7.75 -13.87 -21.78
N LYS A 58 -8.77 -14.49 -21.19
CA LYS A 58 -8.71 -14.98 -19.80
C LYS A 58 -7.63 -16.03 -19.63
N LEU A 59 -7.55 -17.00 -20.55
CA LEU A 59 -6.54 -18.05 -20.53
C LEU A 59 -5.12 -17.46 -20.57
N SER A 60 -4.87 -16.56 -21.52
CA SER A 60 -3.59 -15.85 -21.66
C SER A 60 -3.21 -15.09 -20.40
N HIS A 61 -4.18 -14.44 -19.74
CA HIS A 61 -3.95 -13.72 -18.49
C HIS A 61 -3.53 -14.67 -17.35
N ARG A 62 -4.28 -15.76 -17.14
CA ARG A 62 -3.96 -16.74 -16.08
C ARG A 62 -2.65 -17.48 -16.33
N GLN A 63 -2.36 -17.84 -17.57
CA GLN A 63 -1.06 -18.41 -17.94
C GLN A 63 0.09 -17.44 -17.66
N SER A 64 -0.08 -16.17 -18.01
CA SER A 64 0.93 -15.13 -17.74
C SER A 64 1.18 -14.93 -16.25
N GLU A 65 0.14 -15.05 -15.42
CA GLU A 65 0.25 -14.98 -13.96
C GLU A 65 1.04 -16.17 -13.41
N LEU A 66 0.69 -17.40 -13.81
CA LEU A 66 1.39 -18.61 -13.39
C LEU A 66 2.86 -18.60 -13.84
N GLU A 67 3.13 -18.15 -15.07
CA GLU A 67 4.48 -18.01 -15.59
C GLU A 67 5.31 -17.01 -14.78
N ARG A 68 4.74 -15.87 -14.37
CA ARG A 68 5.45 -14.89 -13.52
C ARG A 68 5.86 -15.51 -12.19
N LEU A 69 4.97 -16.27 -11.56
CA LEU A 69 5.26 -16.98 -10.30
C LEU A 69 6.37 -18.00 -10.49
N ASN A 70 6.30 -18.84 -11.53
CA ASN A 70 7.31 -19.86 -11.80
C ASN A 70 8.68 -19.26 -12.14
N ARG A 71 8.71 -18.18 -12.92
CA ARG A 71 9.95 -17.47 -13.28
C ARG A 71 10.65 -16.89 -12.05
N LEU A 72 9.92 -16.39 -11.06
CA LEU A 72 10.52 -15.87 -9.83
C LEU A 72 11.16 -16.98 -9.00
N THR A 73 10.53 -18.14 -8.87
CA THR A 73 11.15 -19.30 -8.22
C THR A 73 12.42 -19.72 -8.93
N GLY A 74 12.37 -19.88 -10.26
CA GLY A 74 13.54 -20.23 -11.06
C GLY A 74 14.69 -19.26 -10.87
N ARG A 75 14.42 -17.95 -10.87
CA ARG A 75 15.46 -16.93 -10.61
C ARG A 75 16.08 -17.01 -9.22
N ILE A 76 15.29 -17.37 -8.19
CA ILE A 76 15.82 -17.57 -6.84
C ILE A 76 16.74 -18.80 -6.79
N ASP A 77 16.37 -19.87 -7.49
CA ASP A 77 17.18 -21.09 -7.58
C ASP A 77 18.46 -20.83 -8.40
N ASP A 78 18.37 -20.12 -9.52
CA ASP A 78 19.52 -19.71 -10.34
C ASP A 78 20.48 -18.81 -9.55
N LEU A 79 19.94 -17.90 -8.71
CA LEU A 79 20.76 -17.07 -7.81
C LEU A 79 21.50 -17.92 -6.78
N GLU A 80 20.87 -18.94 -6.21
CA GLU A 80 21.52 -19.85 -5.25
C GLU A 80 22.69 -20.57 -5.92
N VAL A 81 22.49 -21.09 -7.13
CA VAL A 81 23.55 -21.74 -7.92
C VAL A 81 24.67 -20.77 -8.27
N LEU A 82 24.35 -19.53 -8.67
CA LEU A 82 25.34 -18.50 -9.01
C LEU A 82 26.22 -18.15 -7.80
N VAL A 83 25.62 -18.05 -6.62
CA VAL A 83 26.35 -17.79 -5.37
C VAL A 83 27.24 -18.97 -4.98
N GLU A 84 26.74 -20.20 -5.09
CA GLU A 84 27.52 -21.41 -4.80
C GLU A 84 28.75 -21.49 -5.72
N LEU A 85 28.57 -21.30 -7.02
CA LEU A 85 29.67 -21.32 -7.99
C LEU A 85 30.69 -20.22 -7.73
N GLY A 86 30.23 -18.98 -7.48
CA GLY A 86 31.12 -17.84 -7.22
C GLY A 86 31.93 -18.01 -5.92
N GLN A 87 31.37 -18.68 -4.92
CA GLN A 87 32.07 -19.01 -3.67
C GLN A 87 33.07 -20.15 -3.85
N ASP A 88 32.71 -21.20 -4.57
CA ASP A 88 33.57 -22.36 -4.80
C ASP A 88 34.79 -22.01 -5.67
N GLU A 89 34.64 -21.08 -6.61
CA GLU A 89 35.70 -20.63 -7.53
C GLU A 89 36.46 -19.38 -7.05
N ASP A 90 36.10 -18.81 -5.88
CA ASP A 90 36.60 -17.50 -5.40
C ASP A 90 36.48 -16.39 -6.48
N ASP A 91 35.39 -16.40 -7.28
CA ASP A 91 35.17 -15.46 -8.38
C ASP A 91 34.39 -14.22 -7.93
N ASP A 92 35.12 -13.15 -7.65
CA ASP A 92 34.57 -11.84 -7.30
C ASP A 92 33.60 -11.28 -8.36
N ALA A 93 33.78 -11.60 -9.64
CA ALA A 93 32.91 -11.08 -10.70
C ALA A 93 31.50 -11.71 -10.60
N SER A 94 31.44 -13.04 -10.46
CA SER A 94 30.19 -13.77 -10.20
C SER A 94 29.49 -13.30 -8.93
N MET A 95 30.25 -12.96 -7.87
CA MET A 95 29.67 -12.45 -6.63
C MET A 95 29.04 -11.06 -6.78
N VAL A 96 29.59 -10.20 -7.65
CA VAL A 96 29.00 -8.89 -7.98
C VAL A 96 27.73 -9.06 -8.83
N GLU A 97 27.72 -10.01 -9.75
CA GLU A 97 26.55 -10.36 -10.54
C GLU A 97 25.42 -10.89 -9.64
N ALA A 98 25.73 -11.81 -8.73
CA ALA A 98 24.79 -12.34 -7.74
C ALA A 98 24.18 -11.23 -6.87
N ALA A 99 24.98 -10.25 -6.43
CA ALA A 99 24.47 -9.12 -5.66
C ALA A 99 23.48 -8.26 -6.48
N THR A 100 23.74 -8.10 -7.77
CA THR A 100 22.87 -7.34 -8.69
C THR A 100 21.55 -8.09 -8.92
N GLU A 101 21.62 -9.41 -9.14
CA GLU A 101 20.44 -10.23 -9.35
C GLU A 101 19.60 -10.37 -8.08
N LEU A 102 20.24 -10.45 -6.90
CA LEU A 102 19.56 -10.41 -5.61
C LEU A 102 18.66 -9.18 -5.46
N GLU A 103 19.16 -7.98 -5.75
CA GLU A 103 18.36 -6.75 -5.65
C GLU A 103 17.25 -6.70 -6.72
N SER A 104 17.52 -7.23 -7.92
CA SER A 104 16.53 -7.35 -8.99
C SER A 104 15.36 -8.25 -8.58
N ILE A 105 15.65 -9.43 -8.02
CA ILE A 105 14.63 -10.37 -7.52
C ILE A 105 13.87 -9.76 -6.34
N ARG A 106 14.58 -9.11 -5.40
CA ARG A 106 13.95 -8.45 -4.25
C ARG A 106 12.93 -7.39 -4.70
N LYS A 107 13.28 -6.58 -5.70
CA LYS A 107 12.38 -5.58 -6.25
C LYS A 107 11.15 -6.23 -6.91
N ALA A 108 11.36 -7.27 -7.71
CA ALA A 108 10.28 -7.99 -8.38
C ALA A 108 9.32 -8.66 -7.39
N LEU A 109 9.84 -9.28 -6.32
CA LEU A 109 9.01 -9.85 -5.26
C LEU A 109 8.19 -8.79 -4.54
N LYS A 110 8.77 -7.62 -4.25
CA LYS A 110 8.04 -6.53 -3.60
C LYS A 110 6.91 -5.98 -4.47
N GLU A 111 7.15 -5.85 -5.77
CA GLU A 111 6.10 -5.44 -6.71
C GLU A 111 4.98 -6.47 -6.76
N LEU A 112 5.32 -7.76 -6.80
CA LEU A 112 4.34 -8.84 -6.81
C LEU A 112 3.56 -8.93 -5.49
N GLU A 113 4.23 -8.80 -4.34
CA GLU A 113 3.59 -8.78 -3.02
C GLU A 113 2.52 -7.69 -2.94
N VAL A 114 2.79 -6.50 -3.47
CA VAL A 114 1.81 -5.41 -3.52
C VAL A 114 0.60 -5.80 -4.37
N VAL A 115 0.81 -6.40 -5.55
CA VAL A 115 -0.29 -6.83 -6.42
C VAL A 115 -1.13 -7.93 -5.77
N THR A 116 -0.49 -8.92 -5.15
CA THR A 116 -1.16 -10.04 -4.46
C THR A 116 -1.93 -9.58 -3.22
N LEU A 117 -1.45 -8.56 -2.51
CA LEU A 117 -2.20 -7.95 -1.39
C LEU A 117 -3.43 -7.14 -1.86
N LEU A 118 -3.47 -6.77 -3.14
CA LEU A 118 -4.53 -5.99 -3.77
C LEU A 118 -5.34 -6.84 -4.77
N SER A 119 -5.33 -8.18 -4.68
CA SER A 119 -6.03 -9.07 -5.61
C SER A 119 -7.31 -9.67 -5.02
N GLY A 120 -8.01 -8.94 -4.15
CA GLY A 120 -9.31 -9.35 -3.63
C GLY A 120 -10.40 -9.37 -4.71
N GLU A 121 -11.53 -10.03 -4.43
CA GLU A 121 -12.68 -10.25 -5.35
C GLU A 121 -13.25 -8.96 -6.01
N TYR A 122 -12.93 -7.78 -5.45
CA TYR A 122 -13.40 -6.48 -5.92
C TYR A 122 -12.31 -5.59 -6.55
N ASP A 123 -11.06 -6.05 -6.61
CA ASP A 123 -9.91 -5.17 -6.87
C ASP A 123 -9.52 -5.05 -8.35
N GLU A 124 -10.05 -5.91 -9.23
CA GLU A 124 -9.97 -5.74 -10.70
C GLU A 124 -10.92 -4.65 -11.24
N ARG A 125 -11.83 -4.13 -10.40
CA ARG A 125 -12.83 -3.14 -10.82
C ARG A 125 -12.28 -1.72 -10.77
N GLU A 126 -12.78 -0.87 -11.66
CA GLU A 126 -12.51 0.58 -11.65
C GLU A 126 -12.90 1.17 -10.29
N ALA A 127 -12.04 2.02 -9.72
CA ALA A 127 -12.25 2.58 -8.40
C ALA A 127 -13.15 3.82 -8.48
N VAL A 128 -14.34 3.75 -7.91
CA VAL A 128 -15.23 4.92 -7.76
C VAL A 128 -14.96 5.57 -6.40
N VAL A 129 -14.38 6.77 -6.42
CA VAL A 129 -14.07 7.55 -5.23
C VAL A 129 -15.15 8.59 -5.00
N THR A 130 -15.82 8.51 -3.85
CA THR A 130 -16.80 9.52 -3.41
C THR A 130 -16.25 10.28 -2.20
N ILE A 131 -16.03 11.58 -2.37
CA ILE A 131 -15.64 12.49 -1.29
C ILE A 131 -16.89 13.27 -0.86
N ARG A 132 -17.12 13.36 0.45
CA ARG A 132 -18.22 14.16 1.01
C ARG A 132 -17.68 15.06 2.11
N ALA A 133 -18.05 16.33 2.07
CA ALA A 133 -17.75 17.26 3.16
C ALA A 133 -18.49 16.81 4.43
N GLY A 134 -17.73 16.64 5.51
CA GLY A 134 -18.26 16.28 6.82
C GLY A 134 -18.85 17.47 7.57
N ALA A 135 -19.04 17.30 8.88
CA ALA A 135 -19.43 18.42 9.74
C ALA A 135 -18.28 19.43 9.87
N GLY A 136 -18.47 20.63 9.31
CA GLY A 136 -17.46 21.70 9.37
C GLY A 136 -17.75 22.94 8.53
N GLY A 137 -18.89 23.00 7.83
CA GLY A 137 -19.26 24.18 7.03
C GLY A 137 -18.32 24.38 5.84
N VAL A 138 -17.95 25.64 5.57
CA VAL A 138 -17.13 26.03 4.40
C VAL A 138 -15.73 25.40 4.44
N ASP A 139 -15.07 25.35 5.60
CA ASP A 139 -13.73 24.76 5.72
C ASP A 139 -13.71 23.27 5.34
N ALA A 140 -14.77 22.53 5.67
CA ALA A 140 -14.90 21.13 5.28
C ALA A 140 -15.16 20.96 3.77
N ALA A 141 -15.86 21.91 3.16
CA ALA A 141 -16.12 21.93 1.73
C ALA A 141 -14.85 22.26 0.93
N ASP A 142 -14.04 23.21 1.40
CA ASP A 142 -12.75 23.54 0.81
C ASP A 142 -11.75 22.37 0.94
N PHE A 143 -11.76 21.68 2.09
CA PHE A 143 -10.95 20.47 2.28
C PHE A 143 -11.35 19.33 1.33
N ALA A 144 -12.66 19.14 1.12
CA ALA A 144 -13.17 18.15 0.17
C ALA A 144 -12.73 18.48 -1.28
N GLU A 145 -12.74 19.76 -1.66
CA GLU A 145 -12.22 20.20 -2.95
C GLU A 145 -10.70 19.95 -3.07
N MET A 146 -9.94 20.29 -2.02
CA MET A 146 -8.50 20.05 -2.00
C MET A 146 -8.17 18.56 -2.13
N LEU A 147 -8.91 17.68 -1.45
CA LEU A 147 -8.74 16.24 -1.55
C LEU A 147 -9.03 15.71 -2.96
N MET A 148 -10.11 16.16 -3.60
CA MET A 148 -10.41 15.80 -4.98
C MET A 148 -9.25 16.16 -5.90
N ARG A 149 -8.74 17.40 -5.79
CA ARG A 149 -7.61 17.88 -6.62
C ARG A 149 -6.30 17.16 -6.31
N MET A 150 -6.12 16.65 -5.09
CA MET A 150 -4.97 15.84 -4.71
C MET A 150 -5.02 14.46 -5.39
N TYR A 151 -6.16 13.77 -5.31
CA TYR A 151 -6.30 12.44 -5.88
C TYR A 151 -6.29 12.43 -7.40
N LEU A 152 -6.89 13.44 -8.06
CA LEU A 152 -6.80 13.58 -9.52
C LEU A 152 -5.34 13.77 -9.98
N ARG A 153 -4.56 14.59 -9.27
CA ARG A 153 -3.12 14.79 -9.57
C ARG A 153 -2.27 13.55 -9.26
N TRP A 154 -2.62 12.80 -8.22
CA TRP A 154 -1.97 11.52 -7.92
C TRP A 154 -2.23 10.52 -9.05
N ALA A 155 -3.48 10.40 -9.51
CA ALA A 155 -3.85 9.50 -10.60
C ALA A 155 -3.15 9.88 -11.92
N GLU A 156 -3.12 11.17 -12.26
CA GLU A 156 -2.41 11.69 -13.44
C GLU A 156 -0.91 11.37 -13.38
N ARG A 157 -0.26 11.53 -12.21
CA ARG A 157 1.16 11.19 -12.04
C ARG A 157 1.46 9.71 -12.27
N HIS A 158 0.51 8.83 -11.95
CA HIS A 158 0.66 7.39 -12.13
C HIS A 158 0.09 6.90 -13.48
N GLY A 159 -0.33 7.81 -14.36
CA GLY A 159 -0.84 7.48 -15.69
C GLY A 159 -2.22 6.82 -15.68
N TYR A 160 -2.99 6.97 -14.60
CA TYR A 160 -4.32 6.39 -14.48
C TYR A 160 -5.38 7.33 -15.06
N PRO A 161 -6.16 6.91 -16.07
CA PRO A 161 -7.28 7.70 -16.59
C PRO A 161 -8.32 7.96 -15.50
N THR A 162 -8.77 9.20 -15.38
CA THR A 162 -9.81 9.58 -14.41
C THR A 162 -11.02 10.20 -15.10
N THR A 163 -12.23 9.83 -14.67
CA THR A 163 -13.49 10.42 -15.15
C THR A 163 -14.25 11.00 -13.98
N VAL A 164 -14.46 12.32 -13.97
CA VAL A 164 -15.30 12.97 -12.94
C VAL A 164 -16.77 12.73 -13.31
N MET A 165 -17.52 12.09 -12.42
CA MET A 165 -18.90 11.68 -12.65
C MET A 165 -19.90 12.72 -12.14
N ASP A 166 -19.71 13.18 -10.90
CA ASP A 166 -20.64 14.09 -10.23
C ASP A 166 -19.88 15.05 -9.30
N THR A 167 -20.30 16.31 -9.27
CA THR A 167 -19.78 17.33 -8.36
C THR A 167 -20.93 18.17 -7.82
N SER A 168 -21.01 18.27 -6.50
CA SER A 168 -21.97 19.09 -5.78
C SER A 168 -21.21 20.20 -5.05
N TYR A 169 -21.47 21.44 -5.42
CA TYR A 169 -20.89 22.63 -4.80
C TYR A 169 -21.63 23.01 -3.52
N ALA A 170 -20.91 23.56 -2.55
CA ALA A 170 -21.53 24.16 -1.37
C ALA A 170 -22.04 25.59 -1.67
N GLU A 171 -22.90 26.13 -0.82
CA GLU A 171 -23.57 27.43 -1.06
C GLU A 171 -22.62 28.63 -1.01
N GLU A 172 -21.56 28.59 -0.17
CA GLU A 172 -20.60 29.68 -0.03
C GLU A 172 -19.28 29.42 -0.77
N ALA A 173 -18.60 28.30 -0.51
CA ALA A 173 -17.38 27.89 -1.21
C ALA A 173 -17.09 26.39 -1.01
N GLY A 174 -16.32 25.80 -1.93
CA GLY A 174 -15.89 24.41 -1.87
C GLY A 174 -16.90 23.37 -2.39
N LEU A 175 -16.61 22.09 -2.15
CA LEU A 175 -17.44 20.96 -2.60
C LEU A 175 -18.18 20.31 -1.44
N LYS A 176 -19.50 20.18 -1.58
CA LYS A 176 -20.32 19.35 -0.69
C LYS A 176 -20.07 17.85 -0.94
N SER A 177 -19.96 17.46 -2.20
CA SER A 177 -19.54 16.11 -2.59
C SER A 177 -18.93 16.08 -3.98
N ALA A 178 -18.05 15.12 -4.23
CA ALA A 178 -17.54 14.81 -5.55
C ALA A 178 -17.38 13.30 -5.73
N THR A 179 -17.76 12.81 -6.90
CA THR A 179 -17.62 11.42 -7.30
C THR A 179 -16.80 11.37 -8.58
N PHE A 180 -15.71 10.63 -8.56
CA PHE A 180 -14.87 10.41 -9.73
C PHE A 180 -14.40 8.96 -9.78
N GLU A 181 -14.21 8.46 -10.99
CA GLU A 181 -13.72 7.13 -11.28
C GLU A 181 -12.23 7.21 -11.63
N VAL A 182 -11.44 6.29 -11.07
CA VAL A 182 -10.03 6.08 -11.42
C VAL A 182 -9.91 4.72 -12.09
N LYS A 183 -9.58 4.73 -13.38
CA LYS A 183 -9.36 3.53 -14.20
C LYS A 183 -7.95 3.04 -13.96
N ALA A 184 -7.74 2.40 -12.82
CA ALA A 184 -6.46 1.83 -12.45
C ALA A 184 -6.67 0.36 -12.08
N PRO A 185 -5.86 -0.57 -12.63
CA PRO A 185 -5.83 -1.94 -12.14
C PRO A 185 -5.47 -1.89 -10.64
N TYR A 186 -6.22 -2.59 -9.79
CA TYR A 186 -5.92 -2.72 -8.36
C TYR A 186 -6.05 -1.42 -7.53
N ALA A 187 -6.81 -0.42 -7.98
CA ALA A 187 -6.96 0.86 -7.27
C ALA A 187 -8.08 0.91 -6.22
N SER A 188 -8.66 -0.24 -5.91
CA SER A 188 -9.58 -0.42 -4.81
C SER A 188 -8.89 -0.09 -3.47
N VAL A 189 -9.17 1.10 -2.93
CA VAL A 189 -8.88 1.41 -1.52
C VAL A 189 -9.92 0.66 -0.69
N PRO A 190 -9.56 -0.11 0.35
CA PRO A 190 -10.54 -0.85 1.13
C PRO A 190 -11.60 0.09 1.71
N SER A 191 -12.80 0.03 1.15
CA SER A 191 -13.98 0.64 1.74
C SER A 191 -14.28 -0.11 3.02
N ALA A 192 -14.11 0.54 4.16
CA ALA A 192 -14.57 0.04 5.46
C ALA A 192 -16.10 -0.07 5.45
N SER A 193 -16.63 -1.15 4.87
CA SER A 193 -18.05 -1.47 4.87
C SER A 193 -18.28 -2.83 5.50
N LYS A 194 -18.57 -2.81 6.80
CA LYS A 194 -19.42 -3.84 7.43
C LYS A 194 -20.81 -3.23 7.60
N PRO A 195 -21.88 -3.83 7.05
CA PRO A 195 -23.24 -3.40 7.35
C PRO A 195 -23.64 -4.01 8.70
N GLY A 196 -23.39 -3.27 9.78
CA GLY A 196 -23.76 -3.68 11.13
C GLY A 196 -23.78 -2.47 12.06
N ARG A 197 -24.98 -2.08 12.48
CA ARG A 197 -25.28 -0.92 13.33
C ARG A 197 -24.35 -0.82 14.56
N THR A 198 -23.58 0.27 14.65
CA THR A 198 -23.37 1.07 15.87
C THR A 198 -22.79 2.40 15.44
N GLY A 199 -23.60 3.47 15.51
CA GLY A 199 -23.19 4.82 15.13
C GLY A 199 -22.20 5.42 16.12
N LEU A 200 -21.15 6.04 15.62
CA LEU A 200 -20.33 6.96 16.39
C LEU A 200 -21.01 8.33 16.39
N SER A 201 -21.91 8.56 17.36
CA SER A 201 -22.41 9.89 17.68
C SER A 201 -21.38 10.62 18.54
N GLY A 202 -20.51 11.42 17.92
CA GLY A 202 -19.69 12.40 18.63
C GLY A 202 -20.51 13.66 18.94
N SER A 203 -21.27 13.66 20.04
CA SER A 203 -21.89 14.89 20.56
C SER A 203 -20.89 15.62 21.46
N ALA A 204 -20.24 16.64 20.92
CA ALA A 204 -19.53 17.63 21.73
C ALA A 204 -20.58 18.60 22.33
N ARG A 205 -20.94 18.38 23.59
CA ARG A 205 -21.78 19.29 24.37
C ARG A 205 -20.86 20.18 25.22
N SER A 206 -20.66 21.42 24.79
CA SER A 206 -20.10 22.47 25.66
C SER A 206 -21.25 23.13 26.41
N THR A 207 -21.34 22.87 27.72
CA THR A 207 -22.17 23.65 28.63
C THR A 207 -21.31 24.07 29.81
N THR A 208 -20.76 25.28 29.73
CA THR A 208 -20.29 26.00 30.91
C THR A 208 -21.50 26.71 31.48
N ARG A 209 -21.99 26.26 32.64
CA ARG A 209 -22.90 27.03 33.48
C ARG A 209 -22.33 27.11 34.88
N ASP A 210 -22.18 28.35 35.31
CA ASP A 210 -21.64 28.86 36.55
C ASP A 210 -22.53 28.54 37.76
N GLY A 211 -21.90 28.50 38.95
CA GLY A 211 -22.52 28.51 40.28
C GLY A 211 -22.95 27.13 40.84
N ASP A 212 -22.24 26.59 41.83
CA ASP A 212 -22.56 26.85 43.25
C ASP A 212 -21.70 25.98 44.21
N ARG A 213 -21.37 26.55 45.37
CA ARG A 213 -20.46 25.99 46.40
C ARG A 213 -21.06 24.79 47.14
N ARG A 214 -20.25 23.77 47.50
CA ARG A 214 -20.50 22.93 48.71
C ARG A 214 -19.20 22.44 49.40
N PRO A 215 -19.26 22.15 50.72
CA PRO A 215 -18.12 22.29 51.64
C PRO A 215 -17.45 20.96 52.04
N LEU A 216 -16.25 21.06 52.64
CA LEU A 216 -15.45 19.95 53.18
C LEU A 216 -15.98 19.43 54.53
N PRO A 217 -15.85 18.12 54.85
CA PRO A 217 -16.08 17.60 56.19
C PRO A 217 -14.80 17.52 57.06
N PRO A 218 -14.93 17.55 58.42
CA PRO A 218 -13.81 17.72 59.34
C PRO A 218 -13.23 16.42 59.95
N SER A 219 -12.11 16.63 60.66
CA SER A 219 -11.11 15.71 61.23
C SER A 219 -11.55 14.87 62.43
N LYS A 220 -10.83 13.75 62.67
CA LYS A 220 -10.47 13.22 64.01
C LYS A 220 -9.09 12.53 64.02
N SER A 221 -8.43 12.68 65.17
CA SER A 221 -7.11 12.21 65.65
C SER A 221 -7.09 10.68 65.90
N SER A 222 -6.01 9.93 66.20
CA SER A 222 -4.66 10.16 66.75
C SER A 222 -3.78 8.88 66.62
N ARG A 223 -2.44 9.03 66.79
CA ARG A 223 -1.40 8.01 67.13
C ARG A 223 -1.11 6.89 66.09
N SER A 224 0.10 6.33 65.93
CA SER A 224 1.49 6.61 66.32
C SER A 224 2.39 5.56 65.64
N LEU A 225 3.67 5.89 65.42
CA LEU A 225 4.84 5.00 65.35
C LEU A 225 5.30 4.37 64.01
N SER A 226 6.54 4.74 63.65
CA SER A 226 7.65 3.87 63.19
C SER A 226 7.97 3.69 61.69
N ARG A 227 8.95 4.51 61.28
CA ARG A 227 10.17 4.23 60.49
C ARG A 227 10.10 3.93 58.96
N PRO A 228 11.22 4.24 58.23
CA PRO A 228 11.22 4.51 56.79
C PRO A 228 11.94 3.43 55.95
N THR A 229 11.56 3.29 54.68
CA THR A 229 12.43 2.80 53.57
C THR A 229 11.82 3.30 52.24
N ARG A 230 12.48 4.19 51.51
CA ARG A 230 13.44 3.97 50.40
C ARG A 230 12.75 3.75 49.04
N SER A 231 13.04 4.67 48.12
CA SER A 231 13.17 4.49 46.67
C SER A 231 11.92 4.12 45.86
N THR A 232 11.44 5.05 45.01
CA THR A 232 11.84 5.09 43.58
C THR A 232 11.21 6.32 42.92
N PHE A 233 12.05 7.14 42.30
CA PHE A 233 11.67 8.16 41.32
C PHE A 233 11.08 7.47 40.07
N ARG A 234 9.96 7.96 39.55
CA ARG A 234 9.57 7.74 38.15
C ARG A 234 9.03 9.05 37.57
N THR A 235 9.95 9.81 36.97
CA THR A 235 9.64 10.98 36.14
C THR A 235 9.07 10.51 34.81
N THR A 236 7.85 10.93 34.48
CA THR A 236 7.32 10.92 33.12
C THR A 236 8.02 12.01 32.32
N ARG A 237 8.85 11.62 31.34
CA ARG A 237 9.52 12.57 30.45
C ARG A 237 8.69 12.78 29.19
N SER A 238 8.24 14.01 29.02
CA SER A 238 7.79 14.62 27.76
C SER A 238 8.92 14.72 26.75
N ALA A 239 8.63 14.50 25.47
CA ALA A 239 9.40 15.00 24.33
C ALA A 239 8.36 15.26 23.21
N SER A 240 7.95 16.50 22.94
CA SER A 240 8.66 17.58 22.25
C SER A 240 9.18 17.18 20.88
N MET A 241 8.45 17.65 19.86
CA MET A 241 8.84 17.70 18.45
C MET A 241 10.15 18.49 18.30
N SER A 242 11.01 18.03 17.39
CA SER A 242 12.05 18.88 16.78
C SER A 242 12.13 18.58 15.30
N SER A 243 11.79 19.61 14.53
CA SER A 243 12.00 19.79 13.10
C SER A 243 13.48 19.65 12.72
N ALA A 244 13.75 19.04 11.56
CA ALA A 244 14.98 19.30 10.81
C ALA A 244 14.75 19.05 9.31
N LEU A 245 14.62 20.15 8.56
CA LEU A 245 14.97 20.25 7.14
C LEU A 245 16.49 20.07 6.97
N PRO A 246 16.95 19.68 5.76
CA PRO A 246 18.18 20.27 5.24
C PRO A 246 17.97 20.95 3.88
N ALA A 247 18.75 22.01 3.72
CA ALA A 247 18.71 23.01 2.68
C ALA A 247 19.44 22.62 1.39
N LEU A 248 18.99 23.22 0.29
CA LEU A 248 19.70 23.37 -0.98
C LEU A 248 21.06 24.06 -0.81
N ALA A 249 22.10 23.54 -1.47
CA ALA A 249 23.22 24.33 -1.99
C ALA A 249 23.91 23.57 -3.14
N GLY A 250 24.02 24.22 -4.30
CA GLY A 250 24.74 23.71 -5.48
C GLY A 250 24.58 24.66 -6.67
N SER A 251 25.38 25.72 -6.71
CA SER A 251 25.42 26.74 -7.77
C SER A 251 26.38 26.32 -8.94
N PRO A 252 26.61 27.13 -9.99
CA PRO A 252 26.42 26.71 -11.39
C PRO A 252 27.72 26.57 -12.21
N SER A 253 27.70 25.86 -13.34
CA SER A 253 28.75 26.01 -14.37
C SER A 253 28.32 25.51 -15.76
N THR A 254 28.17 26.50 -16.65
CA THR A 254 28.59 26.56 -18.06
C THR A 254 27.87 25.76 -19.17
N ARG A 255 27.27 26.55 -20.07
CA ARG A 255 26.69 26.21 -21.38
C ARG A 255 27.74 25.70 -22.36
N ARG A 256 27.37 24.71 -23.17
CA ARG A 256 27.87 24.53 -24.55
C ARG A 256 26.74 24.02 -25.44
N THR A 257 26.42 24.80 -26.45
CA THR A 257 25.52 24.49 -27.57
C THR A 257 26.19 23.54 -28.57
N PRO A 258 25.44 22.68 -29.28
CA PRO A 258 25.87 22.19 -30.58
C PRO A 258 25.17 22.96 -31.71
N GLN A 259 25.97 23.39 -32.68
CA GLN A 259 25.53 23.94 -33.96
C GLN A 259 24.96 22.82 -34.84
N TYR A 260 23.89 23.15 -35.55
CA TYR A 260 23.39 22.41 -36.72
C TYR A 260 24.41 22.50 -37.86
N VAL A 261 24.70 21.37 -38.51
CA VAL A 261 25.20 21.26 -39.88
C VAL A 261 24.35 20.22 -40.59
#